data_AF-A0A1Z7WX97-F1
#
_entry.id   AF-A0A1Z7WX97-F1
#
_cell.length_a   1.000
_cell.length_b   1.000
_cell.length_c   1.000
_cell.angle_alpha   90.00
_cell.angle_beta   90.00
_cell.angle_gamma   90.00
#
_symmetry.space_group_name_H-M   'P 1'
#
loop_
_entity.id
_entity.type
_entity.pdbx_description
1 polymer ?
#
loop_
_entity_poly.entity_id
_entity_poly.type
_entity_poly.pdbx_seq_one_letter_code
_entity_poly.pdbx_strand_id
1 'polypeptide(L)'
;MLEMNKYKKKLIILLSIQLTLTVIHKILSKPPSHINTWVSEAGWHYWAGLAFGFYILFYIYTLSCKKCGAKQVWRSNNILKWRWPENKCWKCNSGKWI
;
A
#
# COMPACT_ATOMS: atom_id res chain seq x y z
N MET A 1 -9.88 -22.58 -11.23
CA MET A 1 -9.93 -21.41 -10.32
C MET A 1 -8.52 -20.88 -10.21
N LEU A 2 -8.17 -19.79 -10.92
CA LEU A 2 -6.80 -19.25 -10.91
C LEU A 2 -6.46 -18.81 -9.48
N GLU A 3 -5.65 -19.59 -8.77
CA GLU A 3 -5.17 -19.23 -7.44
C GLU A 3 -4.53 -17.84 -7.49
N MET A 4 -5.17 -16.90 -6.79
CA MET A 4 -4.67 -15.53 -6.69
C MET A 4 -3.38 -15.55 -5.86
N ASN A 5 -2.29 -15.04 -6.44
CA ASN A 5 -1.00 -14.93 -5.74
C ASN A 5 -1.20 -14.37 -4.32
N LYS A 6 -0.66 -15.08 -3.31
CA LYS A 6 -0.62 -14.66 -1.90
C LYS A 6 -0.22 -13.19 -1.71
N TYR A 7 0.76 -12.71 -2.47
CA TYR A 7 1.25 -11.32 -2.39
C TYR A 7 0.22 -10.31 -2.92
N LYS A 8 -0.47 -10.66 -4.01
CA LYS A 8 -1.58 -9.88 -4.58
C LYS A 8 -2.78 -9.86 -3.63
N LYS A 9 -3.16 -11.03 -3.09
CA LYS A 9 -4.23 -11.16 -2.08
C LYS A 9 -3.93 -10.30 -0.85
N LYS A 10 -2.70 -10.37 -0.32
CA LYS A 10 -2.26 -9.54 0.81
C LYS A 10 -2.36 -8.04 0.47
N LEU A 11 -1.90 -7.61 -0.72
CA LEU A 11 -2.00 -6.22 -1.12
C LEU A 11 -3.46 -5.72 -1.18
N ILE A 12 -4.37 -6.53 -1.73
CA ILE A 12 -5.80 -6.19 -1.76
C ILE A 12 -6.35 -6.02 -0.33
N ILE A 13 -6.08 -6.98 0.56
CA ILE A 13 -6.54 -6.92 1.97
C ILE A 13 -6.01 -5.65 2.66
N LEU A 14 -4.72 -5.34 2.48
CA LEU A 14 -4.13 -4.14 3.05
C LEU A 14 -4.80 -2.86 2.52
N LEU A 15 -5.04 -2.77 1.22
CA LEU A 15 -5.74 -1.63 0.62
C LEU A 15 -7.20 -1.52 1.11
N SER A 16 -7.89 -2.65 1.31
CA SER A 16 -9.23 -2.66 1.91
C SER A 16 -9.21 -2.12 3.34
N ILE A 17 -8.23 -2.51 4.17
CA ILE A 17 -8.08 -1.96 5.53
C ILE A 17 -7.78 -0.45 5.48
N GLN A 18 -6.90 0.00 4.58
CA GLN A 18 -6.60 1.43 4.40
C GLN A 18 -7.85 2.21 4.01
N LEU A 19 -8.68 1.65 3.12
CA LEU A 19 -9.95 2.26 2.74
C LEU A 19 -10.88 2.41 3.94
N THR A 20 -11.04 1.37 4.76
CA THR A 20 -11.83 1.43 5.99
C THR A 20 -11.30 2.49 6.97
N LEU A 21 -9.99 2.55 7.20
CA LEU A 21 -9.37 3.58 8.03
C LEU A 21 -9.62 5.00 7.48
N THR A 22 -9.56 5.16 6.17
CA THR A 22 -9.82 6.45 5.51
C THR A 22 -11.28 6.87 5.69
N VAL A 23 -12.23 5.93 5.58
CA VAL A 23 -13.65 6.19 5.84
C VAL A 23 -13.88 6.56 7.30
N ILE A 24 -13.31 5.81 8.25
CA ILE A 24 -13.39 6.12 9.69
C ILE A 24 -12.84 7.52 9.97
N HIS A 25 -11.67 7.85 9.44
CA HIS A 25 -11.11 9.19 9.56
C HIS A 25 -12.07 10.23 9.02
N LYS A 26 -12.64 10.05 7.82
CA LYS A 26 -13.59 11.01 7.23
C LYS A 26 -14.85 11.21 8.09
N ILE A 27 -15.35 10.16 8.75
CA ILE A 27 -16.53 10.24 9.62
C ILE A 27 -16.23 10.95 10.94
N LEU A 28 -15.06 10.69 11.53
CA LEU A 28 -14.68 11.21 12.85
C LEU A 28 -13.97 12.58 12.79
N SER A 29 -13.46 12.96 11.61
CA SER A 29 -12.79 14.23 11.41
C SER A 29 -13.74 15.40 11.65
N LYS A 30 -13.33 16.26 12.57
CA LYS A 30 -13.91 17.59 12.73
C LYS A 30 -13.11 18.58 11.88
N PRO A 31 -13.75 19.63 11.34
CA PRO A 31 -13.02 20.69 10.65
C PRO A 31 -12.01 21.33 11.62
N PRO A 32 -10.79 21.63 11.16
CA PRO A 32 -9.80 22.26 12.01
C PRO A 32 -10.28 23.65 12.44
N SER A 33 -10.03 24.00 13.70
CA SER A 33 -10.46 25.28 14.25
C SER A 33 -9.67 26.46 13.67
N HIS A 34 -8.41 26.21 13.32
CA HIS A 34 -7.52 27.17 12.65
C HIS A 34 -6.66 26.48 11.57
N ILE A 35 -6.28 27.24 10.54
CA ILE A 35 -5.54 26.73 9.37
C ILE A 35 -4.17 26.14 9.74
N ASN A 36 -3.53 26.63 10.82
CA ASN A 36 -2.17 26.25 11.20
C ASN A 36 -2.09 25.19 12.32
N THR A 37 -3.22 24.77 12.91
CA THR A 37 -3.28 23.80 14.01
C THR A 37 -3.75 22.41 13.57
N TRP A 38 -3.93 22.20 12.27
CA TRP A 38 -4.49 20.96 11.74
C TRP A 38 -3.69 19.70 12.12
N VAL A 39 -2.37 19.79 12.26
CA VAL A 39 -1.50 18.66 12.66
C VAL A 39 -1.71 18.30 14.14
N SER A 40 -1.79 19.30 15.02
CA SER A 40 -2.04 19.10 16.45
C SER A 40 -3.48 18.66 16.74
N GLU A 41 -4.42 19.06 15.89
CA GLU A 41 -5.83 18.66 15.97
C GLU A 41 -6.13 17.35 15.25
N ALA A 42 -5.16 16.79 14.52
CA ALA A 42 -5.30 15.52 13.85
C ALA A 42 -5.45 14.39 14.88
N GLY A 43 -6.67 13.87 15.00
CA GLY A 43 -6.99 12.76 15.89
C GLY A 43 -6.19 11.49 15.58
N TRP A 44 -6.14 10.56 16.53
CA TRP A 44 -5.38 9.30 16.42
C TRP A 44 -5.71 8.51 15.13
N HIS A 45 -6.94 8.61 14.63
CA HIS A 45 -7.39 7.96 13.40
C HIS A 45 -6.65 8.45 12.15
N TYR A 46 -6.24 9.73 12.12
CA TYR A 46 -5.43 10.29 11.03
C TYR A 46 -4.04 9.65 11.04
N TRP A 47 -3.38 9.68 12.20
CA TRP A 47 -2.05 9.11 12.38
C TRP A 47 -2.02 7.60 12.14
N ALA A 48 -3.04 6.89 12.61
CA ALA A 48 -3.20 5.46 12.32
C ALA A 48 -3.35 5.19 10.82
N GLY A 49 -4.19 5.96 10.12
CA GLY A 49 -4.36 5.85 8.67
C GLY A 49 -3.08 6.21 7.90
N LEU A 50 -2.33 7.21 8.36
CA LEU A 50 -1.07 7.64 7.75
C LEU A 50 0.03 6.59 7.94
N ALA A 51 0.23 6.11 9.17
CA ALA A 51 1.20 5.08 9.49
C ALA A 51 0.90 3.77 8.74
N PHE A 52 -0.38 3.39 8.64
CA PHE A 52 -0.77 2.22 7.86
C PHE A 52 -0.54 2.42 6.35
N GLY A 53 -0.78 3.63 5.83
CA GLY A 53 -0.44 3.99 4.46
C GLY A 53 1.06 3.84 4.16
N PHE A 54 1.92 4.31 5.05
CA PHE A 54 3.37 4.11 4.94
C PHE A 54 3.77 2.64 4.99
N TYR A 55 3.15 1.84 5.86
CA TYR A 55 3.37 0.41 5.90
C TYR A 55 3.02 -0.28 4.56
N ILE A 56 1.94 0.13 3.90
CA ILE A 56 1.57 -0.38 2.56
C ILE A 56 2.62 0.00 1.52
N LEU A 57 3.06 1.26 1.50
CA LEU A 57 4.10 1.72 0.60
C LEU A 57 5.41 0.96 0.80
N PHE A 58 5.79 0.73 2.06
CA PHE A 58 6.96 -0.08 2.40
C PHE A 58 6.81 -1.52 1.89
N TYR A 59 5.66 -2.16 2.12
CA TYR A 59 5.39 -3.50 1.59
C TYR A 59 5.51 -3.56 0.06
N ILE A 60 4.88 -2.62 -0.64
CA ILE A 60 4.95 -2.46 -2.10
C ILE A 60 6.41 -2.31 -2.58
N TYR A 61 7.19 -1.50 -1.86
CA TYR A 61 8.60 -1.27 -2.16
C TYR A 61 9.46 -2.51 -1.93
N THR A 62 9.19 -3.29 -0.88
CA THR A 62 9.96 -4.52 -0.58
C THR A 62 9.67 -5.66 -1.55
N LEU A 63 8.49 -5.66 -2.20
CA LEU A 63 8.03 -6.78 -3.01
C LEU A 63 8.92 -6.99 -4.25
N SER A 64 9.70 -8.06 -4.20
CA SER A 64 10.75 -8.30 -5.19
C SER A 64 10.88 -9.79 -5.52
N CYS A 65 11.44 -10.06 -6.70
CA CYS A 65 11.70 -11.43 -7.10
C CYS A 65 12.96 -11.98 -6.42
N LYS A 66 12.88 -13.17 -5.80
CA LYS A 66 14.04 -13.86 -5.20
C LYS A 66 15.16 -14.16 -6.20
N LYS A 67 14.80 -14.43 -7.46
CA LYS A 67 15.76 -14.87 -8.48
C LYS A 67 16.56 -13.71 -9.09
N CYS A 68 15.90 -12.58 -9.38
CA CYS A 68 16.52 -11.48 -10.11
C CYS A 68 16.47 -10.12 -9.39
N GLY A 69 15.93 -10.07 -8.17
CA GLY A 69 15.81 -8.85 -7.36
C GLY A 69 14.83 -7.80 -7.90
N ALA A 70 14.22 -8.04 -9.07
CA ALA A 70 13.37 -7.05 -9.71
C ALA A 70 12.16 -6.71 -8.82
N LYS A 71 11.95 -5.41 -8.58
CA LYS A 71 10.75 -4.89 -7.92
C LYS A 71 9.52 -5.17 -8.78
N GLN A 72 8.44 -5.60 -8.14
CA GLN A 72 7.30 -6.19 -8.85
C GLN A 72 6.15 -5.19 -9.01
N VAL A 73 5.96 -4.35 -7.98
CA VAL A 73 5.00 -3.25 -7.99
C VAL A 73 5.68 -1.92 -8.28
N TRP A 74 6.73 -1.58 -7.52
CA TRP A 74 7.55 -0.38 -7.73
C TRP A 74 8.54 -0.56 -8.90
N ARG A 75 8.03 -0.65 -10.14
CA ARG A 75 8.88 -0.89 -11.32
C ARG A 75 9.66 0.35 -11.77
N SER A 76 9.23 1.54 -11.36
CA SER A 76 9.84 2.84 -11.69
C SER A 76 9.42 3.90 -10.67
N ASN A 77 10.16 5.00 -10.57
CA ASN A 77 9.77 6.18 -9.78
C ASN A 77 8.55 6.91 -10.37
N ASN A 78 8.15 6.59 -11.61
CA ASN A 78 6.88 7.04 -12.16
C ASN A 78 5.75 6.12 -11.67
N ILE A 79 4.83 6.68 -10.87
CA ILE A 79 3.70 5.94 -10.28
C ILE A 79 2.77 5.33 -11.34
N LEU A 80 2.66 5.95 -12.53
CA LEU A 80 1.86 5.42 -13.65
C LEU A 80 2.42 4.12 -14.22
N LYS A 81 3.71 3.83 -13.95
CA LYS A 81 4.36 2.57 -14.33
C LYS A 81 4.23 1.49 -13.26
N TRP A 82 3.60 1.78 -12.13
CA TRP A 82 3.36 0.77 -11.11
C TRP A 82 2.31 -0.21 -11.59
N ARG A 83 2.51 -1.49 -11.28
CA ARG A 83 1.65 -2.57 -11.72
C ARG A 83 1.37 -3.51 -10.56
N TRP A 84 0.24 -4.19 -10.61
CA TRP A 84 -0.07 -5.22 -9.61
C TRP A 84 0.95 -6.38 -9.69
N PRO A 85 1.24 -7.03 -8.56
CA PRO A 85 2.07 -8.22 -8.58
C PRO A 85 1.29 -9.38 -9.20
N GLU A 86 1.91 -10.10 -10.13
CA GLU A 86 1.33 -11.25 -10.81
C GLU A 86 1.85 -12.57 -10.24
N ASN A 87 1.39 -13.71 -10.73
CA ASN A 87 1.84 -15.03 -10.25
C ASN A 87 3.30 -15.32 -10.64
N LYS A 88 3.79 -14.72 -11.73
CA LYS A 88 5.17 -14.84 -12.22
C LYS A 88 5.85 -13.48 -12.24
N CYS A 89 7.18 -13.47 -12.03
CA CYS A 89 7.99 -12.27 -12.09
C CYS A 89 7.98 -11.66 -13.50
N TRP A 90 7.69 -10.37 -13.62
CA TRP A 90 7.62 -9.69 -14.93
C TRP A 90 8.95 -9.69 -15.71
N LYS A 91 10.10 -9.81 -15.02
CA LYS A 91 11.43 -9.76 -15.64
C LYS A 91 12.01 -11.14 -15.98
N CYS A 92 11.79 -12.14 -15.12
CA CYS A 92 12.44 -13.47 -15.26
C CYS A 92 11.46 -14.65 -15.26
N ASN A 93 10.15 -14.38 -15.24
CA ASN A 93 9.06 -15.36 -15.25
C ASN A 93 9.07 -16.40 -14.09
N SER A 94 9.90 -16.20 -13.07
CA SER A 94 9.98 -17.10 -11.91
C SER A 94 8.84 -16.83 -10.91
N GLY A 95 8.38 -17.87 -10.22
CA GLY A 95 7.36 -17.78 -9.17
C GLY A 95 7.92 -17.65 -7.75
N LYS A 96 9.21 -17.31 -7.59
CA LYS A 96 9.86 -17.16 -6.27
C LYS A 96 9.90 -15.68 -5.86
N TRP A 97 9.29 -15.37 -4.73
CA TRP A 97 9.05 -14.00 -4.25
C TRP A 97 9.65 -13.78 -2.85
N ILE A 98 10.09 -12.54 -2.59
CA ILE A 98 10.34 -11.95 -1.26
C ILE A 98 9.18 -10.99 -0.98
#